data_AF-A0A3C2DG52-F1
#
_entry.id   AF-A0A3C2DG52-F1
#
_cell.length_a   1.000
_cell.length_b   1.000
_cell.length_c   1.000
_cell.angle_alpha   90.00
_cell.angle_beta   90.00
_cell.angle_gamma   90.00
#
_symmetry.space_group_name_H-M   'P 1'
#
loop_
_entity.id
_entity.type
_entity.pdbx_description
1 polymer ?
#
loop_
_entity_poly.entity_id
_entity_poly.type
_entity_poly.pdbx_seq_one_letter_code
_entity_poly.pdbx_strand_id
1 'polypeptide(L)'
;QQFSIEPLEPGFGHTLGNSLRRTLLSSIPGAAITQVKFDEALHEFGTINGVREDVTDIVLALKDVELRSHSDEPVTLRIDVSGAVEVTAAALETNEQVEVLNPGLHLA
;
A
#
# COMPACT_ATOMS: atom_id res chain seq x y z
N GLN A 1 -17.43 -3.95 6.23
CA GLN A 1 -18.74 -3.70 5.59
C GLN A 1 -19.43 -5.04 5.39
N GLN A 2 -20.74 -5.15 5.67
CA GLN A 2 -21.55 -6.35 5.39
C GLN A 2 -22.73 -5.93 4.51
N PHE A 3 -22.95 -6.64 3.41
CA PHE A 3 -24.06 -6.39 2.49
C PHE A 3 -24.95 -7.64 2.42
N SER A 4 -26.27 -7.44 2.34
CA SER A 4 -27.27 -8.49 2.17
C SER A 4 -28.06 -8.26 0.88
N ILE A 5 -28.37 -9.34 0.16
CA ILE A 5 -29.16 -9.31 -1.08
C ILE A 5 -30.22 -10.41 -0.97
N GLU A 6 -31.48 -10.01 -1.06
CA GLU A 6 -32.65 -10.91 -1.00
C GLU A 6 -33.87 -10.23 -1.64
N PRO A 7 -34.86 -11.01 -2.14
CA PRO A 7 -34.87 -12.47 -2.26
C PRO A 7 -34.10 -12.96 -3.50
N LEU A 8 -33.59 -14.18 -3.43
CA LEU A 8 -32.94 -14.85 -4.56
C LEU A 8 -33.57 -16.24 -4.75
N GLU A 9 -33.65 -16.66 -6.01
CA GLU A 9 -34.01 -18.04 -6.34
C GLU A 9 -33.01 -19.04 -5.72
N PRO A 10 -33.46 -20.25 -5.32
CA PRO A 10 -32.57 -21.28 -4.80
C PRO A 10 -31.35 -21.50 -5.70
N GLY A 11 -30.16 -21.44 -5.12
CA GLY A 11 -28.88 -21.61 -5.83
C GLY A 11 -28.25 -20.31 -6.38
N PHE A 12 -29.02 -19.24 -6.61
CA PHE A 12 -28.47 -17.98 -7.15
C PHE A 12 -27.50 -17.29 -6.20
N GLY A 13 -27.69 -17.46 -4.88
CA GLY A 13 -26.76 -16.92 -3.88
C GLY A 13 -25.33 -17.44 -4.05
N HIS A 14 -25.14 -18.73 -4.37
CA HIS A 14 -23.82 -19.28 -4.64
C HIS A 14 -23.22 -18.74 -5.95
N THR A 15 -24.02 -18.70 -7.01
CA THR A 15 -23.58 -18.20 -8.32
C THR A 15 -23.13 -16.76 -8.24
N LEU A 16 -23.92 -15.88 -7.62
CA LEU A 16 -23.58 -14.47 -7.45
C LEU A 16 -22.40 -14.29 -6.49
N GLY A 17 -22.46 -14.92 -5.31
CA GLY A 17 -21.43 -14.76 -4.29
C GLY A 17 -20.05 -15.23 -4.75
N ASN A 18 -19.98 -16.39 -5.41
CA ASN A 18 -18.72 -16.90 -5.96
C ASN A 18 -18.18 -16.01 -7.09
N SER A 19 -19.06 -15.55 -7.99
CA SER A 19 -18.64 -14.69 -9.10
C SER A 19 -18.12 -13.35 -8.59
N LEU A 20 -18.87 -12.67 -7.71
CA LEU A 20 -18.46 -11.40 -7.10
C LEU A 20 -17.16 -11.54 -6.30
N ARG A 21 -17.04 -12.57 -5.47
CA ARG A 21 -15.80 -12.83 -4.71
C ARG A 21 -14.59 -12.97 -5.64
N ARG A 22 -14.72 -13.74 -6.72
CA ARG A 22 -13.63 -13.95 -7.68
C ARG A 22 -13.24 -12.65 -8.37
N THR A 23 -14.22 -11.91 -8.89
CA THR A 23 -13.98 -10.63 -9.59
C THR A 23 -13.33 -9.60 -8.67
N LEU A 24 -13.81 -9.48 -7.43
CA LEU A 24 -13.27 -8.53 -6.45
C LEU A 24 -11.85 -8.90 -6.00
N LEU A 25 -11.50 -10.20 -5.95
CA LEU A 25 -10.14 -10.61 -5.58
C LEU A 25 -9.15 -10.53 -6.75
N SER A 26 -9.61 -10.55 -8.01
CA SER A 26 -8.72 -10.63 -9.17
C SER A 26 -8.54 -9.34 -9.95
N SER A 27 -9.50 -8.40 -9.88
CA SER A 27 -9.61 -7.34 -10.91
C SER A 27 -10.07 -6.00 -10.35
N ILE A 28 -9.65 -5.66 -9.13
CA ILE A 28 -9.88 -4.34 -8.57
C ILE A 28 -8.73 -3.40 -8.98
N PRO A 29 -9.03 -2.26 -9.61
CA PRO A 29 -8.02 -1.23 -9.83
C PRO A 29 -7.59 -0.63 -8.49
N GLY A 30 -6.29 -0.39 -8.33
CA GLY A 30 -5.71 0.21 -7.14
C GLY A 30 -4.33 0.78 -7.43
N ALA A 31 -3.82 1.59 -6.53
CA ALA A 31 -2.45 2.10 -6.56
C ALA A 31 -1.60 1.32 -5.55
N ALA A 32 -0.33 1.08 -5.90
CA ALA A 32 0.62 0.41 -5.04
C ALA A 32 2.03 0.93 -5.33
N ILE A 33 2.91 0.82 -4.34
CA ILE A 33 4.33 1.10 -4.51
C ILE A 33 4.94 -0.04 -5.34
N THR A 34 5.49 0.30 -6.51
CA THR A 34 6.05 -0.69 -7.45
C THR A 34 7.57 -0.70 -7.46
N GLN A 35 8.20 0.41 -7.08
CA GLN A 35 9.64 0.60 -7.07
C GLN A 35 10.04 1.46 -5.87
N VAL A 36 11.19 1.14 -5.29
CA VAL A 36 11.77 1.89 -4.18
C VAL A 36 13.25 2.05 -4.46
N LYS A 37 13.78 3.23 -4.15
CA LYS A 37 15.22 3.52 -4.21
C LYS A 37 15.64 4.10 -2.87
N PHE A 38 16.70 3.53 -2.31
CA PHE A 38 17.34 4.03 -1.10
C PHE A 38 18.67 4.69 -1.47
N ASP A 39 19.00 5.81 -0.83
CA ASP A 39 20.26 6.51 -1.10
C ASP A 39 21.46 5.82 -0.45
N GLU A 40 21.29 5.22 0.74
CA GLU A 40 22.37 4.57 1.49
C GLU A 40 22.43 3.04 1.33
N ALA A 41 21.50 2.42 0.59
CA ALA A 41 21.47 0.98 0.38
C ALA A 41 21.56 0.60 -1.10
N LEU A 42 22.52 -0.26 -1.44
CA LEU A 42 22.77 -0.72 -2.81
C LEU A 42 21.89 -1.90 -3.23
N HIS A 43 21.31 -2.63 -2.27
CA HIS A 43 20.50 -3.83 -2.50
C HIS A 43 19.53 -4.07 -1.33
N GLU A 44 18.54 -4.92 -1.55
CA GLU A 44 17.43 -5.21 -0.63
C GLU A 44 17.85 -5.88 0.70
N PHE A 45 19.02 -6.52 0.74
CA PHE A 45 19.56 -7.18 1.94
C PHE A 45 20.46 -6.26 2.78
N GLY A 46 20.40 -4.95 2.55
CA GLY A 46 21.23 -3.96 3.21
C GLY A 46 20.64 -3.46 4.53
N THR A 47 21.40 -2.60 5.20
CA THR A 47 20.94 -1.81 6.35
C THR A 47 21.22 -0.33 6.06
N ILE A 48 20.46 0.55 6.70
CA ILE A 48 20.65 2.01 6.63
C ILE A 48 21.16 2.47 7.99
N ASN A 49 22.21 3.29 8.01
CA ASN A 49 22.81 3.70 9.28
C ASN A 49 21.83 4.57 10.07
N GLY A 50 21.59 4.20 11.33
CA GLY A 50 20.68 4.94 12.20
C GLY A 50 19.21 4.56 12.07
N VAL A 51 18.87 3.60 11.22
CA VAL A 51 17.55 2.98 11.13
C VAL A 51 17.57 1.64 11.87
N ARG A 52 16.48 1.30 12.57
CA ARG A 52 16.40 0.07 13.36
C ARG A 52 16.05 -1.13 12.48
N GLU A 53 15.12 -0.95 11.55
CA GLU A 53 14.65 -1.91 10.56
C GLU A 53 15.68 -2.08 9.42
N ASP A 54 15.77 -3.28 8.85
CA ASP A 54 16.57 -3.48 7.66
C ASP A 54 15.82 -3.10 6.37
N VAL A 55 16.50 -3.09 5.23
CA VAL A 55 15.87 -2.69 3.96
C VAL A 55 14.73 -3.63 3.56
N THR A 56 14.81 -4.91 3.92
CA THR A 56 13.76 -5.88 3.61
C THR A 56 12.52 -5.60 4.46
N ASP A 57 12.67 -5.31 5.74
CA ASP A 57 11.59 -4.91 6.64
C ASP A 57 10.86 -3.67 6.11
N ILE A 58 11.61 -2.64 5.71
CA ILE A 58 11.05 -1.41 5.14
C ILE A 58 10.30 -1.71 3.84
N VAL A 59 10.87 -2.52 2.93
CA VAL A 59 10.21 -2.91 1.68
C VAL A 59 8.92 -3.69 1.93
N LEU A 60 8.87 -4.53 2.97
CA LEU A 60 7.65 -5.22 3.36
C LEU A 60 6.61 -4.25 3.92
N ALA A 61 7.00 -3.33 4.81
CA ALA A 61 6.10 -2.32 5.35
C ALA A 61 5.52 -1.42 4.23
N LEU A 62 6.32 -1.06 3.23
CA LEU A 62 5.86 -0.28 2.08
C LEU A 62 4.79 -1.00 1.24
N LYS A 63 4.72 -2.33 1.26
CA LYS A 63 3.66 -3.09 0.57
C LYS A 63 2.29 -2.98 1.27
N ASP A 64 2.30 -2.68 2.56
CA ASP A 64 1.07 -2.50 3.36
C ASP A 64 0.57 -1.05 3.34
N VAL A 65 1.27 -0.13 2.66
CA VAL A 65 0.82 1.26 2.46
C VAL A 65 -0.39 1.27 1.53
N GLU A 66 -1.49 1.84 2.00
CA GLU A 66 -2.72 2.00 1.22
C GLU A 66 -2.69 3.36 0.51
N LEU A 67 -2.66 3.33 -0.82
CA LEU A 67 -2.58 4.53 -1.67
C LEU A 67 -3.85 4.70 -2.51
N ARG A 68 -4.25 5.95 -2.70
CA ARG A 68 -5.15 6.37 -3.78
C ARG A 68 -4.38 7.27 -4.74
N SER A 69 -4.28 6.86 -6.00
CA SER A 69 -3.74 7.70 -7.08
C SER A 69 -4.88 8.26 -7.92
N HIS A 70 -4.82 9.56 -8.20
CA HIS A 70 -5.66 10.25 -9.18
C HIS A 70 -4.95 10.41 -10.54
N SER A 71 -3.72 9.93 -10.66
CA SER A 71 -2.92 9.89 -11.89
C SER A 71 -2.99 8.51 -12.53
N ASP A 72 -3.14 8.48 -13.86
CA ASP A 72 -3.00 7.27 -14.69
C ASP A 72 -1.53 6.91 -14.98
N GLU A 73 -0.60 7.85 -14.71
CA GLU A 73 0.84 7.65 -14.86
C GLU A 73 1.53 7.42 -13.50
N PRO A 74 2.67 6.69 -13.45
CA PRO A 74 3.45 6.51 -12.23
C PRO A 74 3.89 7.85 -11.63
N VAL A 75 3.68 8.00 -10.32
CA VAL A 75 4.09 9.17 -9.55
C VAL A 75 5.24 8.78 -8.61
N THR A 76 6.30 9.59 -8.59
CA THR A 76 7.42 9.43 -7.65
C THR A 76 7.17 10.25 -6.40
N LEU A 77 7.21 9.60 -5.24
CA LEU A 77 7.17 10.23 -3.93
C LEU A 77 8.55 10.19 -3.27
N ARG A 78 8.79 11.08 -2.31
CA ARG A 78 10.05 11.14 -1.53
C ARG A 78 9.74 11.03 -0.04
N ILE A 79 10.68 10.45 0.70
CA ILE A 79 10.73 10.53 2.16
C ILE A 79 12.10 11.11 2.49
N ASP A 80 12.11 12.20 3.25
CA ASP A 80 13.34 12.85 3.73
C ASP A 80 13.18 13.14 5.23
N VAL A 81 13.83 12.31 6.05
CA VAL A 81 13.69 12.34 7.51
C VAL A 81 15.06 12.29 8.15
N SER A 82 15.23 13.05 9.23
CA SER A 82 16.48 13.15 9.98
C SER A 82 16.22 13.23 11.47
N GLY A 83 17.11 12.62 12.25
CA GLY A 83 17.04 12.61 13.71
C GLY A 83 16.32 11.39 14.29
N ALA A 84 16.18 11.35 15.62
CA ALA A 84 15.55 10.25 16.33
C ALA A 84 14.03 10.40 16.30
N VAL A 85 13.41 9.93 15.21
CA VAL A 85 11.96 9.96 15.00
C VAL A 85 11.48 8.62 14.47
N GLU A 86 10.22 8.30 14.73
CA GLU A 86 9.55 7.17 14.07
C GLU A 86 9.07 7.62 12.68
N VAL A 87 9.45 6.88 11.65
CA VAL A 87 9.02 7.09 10.28
C VAL A 87 7.74 6.29 10.05
N THR A 88 6.67 7.00 9.70
CA THR A 88 5.38 6.41 9.35
C THR A 88 5.03 6.71 7.89
N ALA A 89 3.98 6.10 7.35
CA ALA A 89 3.50 6.38 6.01
C ALA A 89 3.10 7.86 5.81
N ALA A 90 2.82 8.60 6.89
CA ALA A 90 2.63 10.05 6.84
C ALA A 90 3.87 10.84 6.41
N ALA A 91 5.07 10.25 6.48
CA ALA A 91 6.32 10.88 6.06
C ALA A 91 6.50 10.91 4.53
N LEU A 92 5.65 10.21 3.78
CA LEU A 92 5.63 10.31 2.32
C LEU A 92 5.24 11.73 1.91
N GLU A 93 6.12 12.42 1.19
CA GLU A 93 5.85 13.73 0.60
C GLU A 93 4.87 13.56 -0.57
N THR A 94 3.58 13.52 -0.25
CA THR A 94 2.51 13.39 -1.23
C THR A 94 2.26 14.69 -1.99
N ASN A 95 1.88 14.57 -3.26
CA ASN A 95 1.34 15.67 -4.07
C ASN A 95 -0.19 15.55 -4.19
N GLU A 96 -0.81 16.44 -4.95
CA GLU A 96 -2.26 16.45 -5.20
C GLU A 96 -2.78 15.18 -5.91
N GLN A 97 -1.87 14.37 -6.46
CA GLN A 97 -2.21 13.19 -7.25
C GLN A 97 -2.24 11.90 -6.40
N VAL A 98 -1.63 11.89 -5.22
CA VAL A 98 -1.53 10.67 -4.39
C VAL A 98 -1.95 10.96 -2.96
N GLU A 99 -2.85 10.15 -2.41
CA GLU A 99 -3.29 10.20 -1.02
C GLU A 99 -2.86 8.92 -0.29
N VAL A 100 -2.28 9.07 0.91
CA VAL A 100 -2.02 7.95 1.83
C VAL A 100 -3.25 7.74 2.71
N LEU A 101 -3.84 6.55 2.66
CA LEU A 101 -5.09 6.24 3.36
C LEU A 101 -4.85 5.72 4.80
N ASN A 102 -3.67 5.19 5.08
CA ASN A 102 -3.26 4.66 6.38
C ASN A 102 -1.99 5.35 6.93
N PRO A 103 -2.02 6.67 7.21
CA PRO A 103 -0.82 7.46 7.54
C PRO A 103 -0.08 7.00 8.81
N GLY A 104 -0.74 6.27 9.72
CA GLY A 104 -0.14 5.76 10.94
C GLY A 104 0.63 4.44 10.78
N LEU A 105 0.77 3.90 9.57
CA LEU A 105 1.54 2.68 9.33
C LEU A 105 3.02 2.95 9.59
N HIS A 106 3.64 2.13 10.45
CA HIS A 106 5.07 2.20 10.78
C HIS A 106 5.93 1.72 9.60
N LEU A 107 7.00 2.46 9.28
CA LEU A 107 7.94 2.13 8.22
C LEU A 107 9.37 1.88 8.73
N ALA A 108 9.87 2.72 9.64
CA ALA A 108 11.25 2.72 10.14
C ALA A 108 11.43 3.59 11.41
#